data_AF-A0A543D4Z6-F1
#
_entry.id   AF-A0A543D4Z6-F1
#
_cell.length_a   1.000
_cell.length_b   1.000
_cell.length_c   1.000
_cell.angle_alpha   90.00
_cell.angle_beta   90.00
_cell.angle_gamma   90.00
#
_symmetry.space_group_name_H-M   'P 1'
#
loop_
_entity.id
_entity.type
_entity.pdbx_description
1 polymer ?
#
loop_
_entity_poly.entity_id
_entity_poly.type
_entity_poly.pdbx_seq_one_letter_code
_entity_poly.pdbx_strand_id
1 'polypeptide(L)'
;MGITLGANQYGKAENRLVRIYRDTPRHEIRDVTVSTSLRGDFAAAHLAGDQSAVLPTDTQKNTAYAFAKEHGLRAIEDYAITLARHFVDDVEPVRGARIGVEEHAWDRVPVGPQEHDHTWVRRGQDVRTTVVDVSDAGTEVVSGLRDLVLLKSTGSEFRGFLTDGYTTLPETDDRIMSTALVAQWRYSGTAVDWDATWADVRRILLEQFAVVHSRALQQTLWEMGRAALEKHPEIAEISLQAPNKHHFVVDLSPFGLENPNEVFYAADRPYGLIEATVTRD
;
A
#
# COMPACT_ATOMS: atom_id res chain seq x y z
N MET A 1 30.75 -23.87 17.83
CA MET A 1 29.74 -22.82 17.55
C MET A 1 28.57 -23.51 16.88
N GLY A 2 27.37 -23.48 17.46
CA GLY A 2 26.21 -24.20 16.92
C GLY A 2 25.49 -23.37 15.85
N ILE A 3 25.01 -24.02 14.79
CA ILE A 3 24.12 -23.41 13.79
C ILE A 3 22.68 -23.79 14.20
N THR A 4 21.78 -22.82 14.25
CA THR A 4 20.38 -23.01 14.68
C THR A 4 19.43 -22.33 13.71
N LEU A 5 18.22 -22.88 13.55
CA LEU A 5 17.16 -22.29 12.74
C LEU A 5 16.47 -21.16 13.53
N GLY A 6 16.36 -19.98 12.93
CA GLY A 6 15.60 -18.86 13.49
C GLY A 6 14.11 -18.91 13.16
N ALA A 7 13.43 -17.76 13.28
CA ALA A 7 12.04 -17.61 12.85
C ALA A 7 11.89 -17.99 11.36
N ASN A 8 10.85 -18.75 11.04
CA ASN A 8 10.58 -19.23 9.69
C ASN A 8 9.09 -19.10 9.36
N GLN A 9 8.81 -19.01 8.07
CA GLN A 9 7.47 -18.97 7.51
C GLN A 9 7.53 -19.42 6.05
N TYR A 10 6.42 -19.90 5.52
CA TYR A 10 6.31 -20.27 4.11
C TYR A 10 4.90 -20.02 3.59
N GLY A 11 4.70 -19.99 2.28
CA GLY A 11 3.35 -19.94 1.73
C GLY A 11 3.30 -19.75 0.22
N LYS A 12 2.19 -19.21 -0.27
CA LYS A 12 1.98 -18.96 -1.69
C LYS A 12 1.81 -17.48 -1.97
N ALA A 13 2.68 -16.93 -2.81
CA ALA A 13 2.65 -15.54 -3.21
C ALA A 13 1.87 -15.31 -4.50
N GLU A 14 1.30 -14.11 -4.63
CA GLU A 14 0.83 -13.51 -5.88
C GLU A 14 -0.28 -14.29 -6.62
N ASN A 15 -1.19 -14.93 -5.88
CA ASN A 15 -2.34 -15.61 -6.46
C ASN A 15 -3.34 -14.58 -7.01
N ARG A 16 -3.42 -14.44 -8.34
CA ARG A 16 -4.38 -13.56 -9.01
C ARG A 16 -5.77 -14.18 -9.02
N LEU A 17 -6.76 -13.44 -8.51
CA LEU A 17 -8.14 -13.90 -8.50
C LEU A 17 -9.12 -12.76 -8.78
N VAL A 18 -10.16 -13.06 -9.55
CA VAL A 18 -11.24 -12.12 -9.88
C VAL A 18 -12.56 -12.74 -9.45
N ARG A 19 -13.32 -12.02 -8.62
CA ARG A 19 -14.66 -12.39 -8.20
C ARG A 19 -15.68 -11.48 -8.87
N ILE A 20 -16.58 -12.08 -9.66
CA ILE A 20 -17.76 -11.40 -10.21
C ILE A 20 -18.99 -11.84 -9.42
N TYR A 21 -19.73 -10.86 -8.89
CA TYR A 21 -21.04 -11.05 -8.29
C TYR A 21 -22.12 -10.80 -9.34
N ARG A 22 -23.08 -11.72 -9.44
CA ARG A 22 -24.15 -11.70 -10.46
C ARG A 22 -25.53 -11.87 -9.83
N ASP A 23 -25.67 -11.40 -8.59
CA ASP A 23 -26.90 -11.52 -7.81
C ASP A 23 -28.04 -10.65 -8.40
N THR A 24 -27.68 -9.63 -9.19
CA THR A 24 -28.59 -8.77 -9.95
C THR A 24 -28.10 -8.60 -11.40
N PRO A 25 -28.91 -8.04 -12.33
CA PRO A 25 -28.44 -7.69 -13.69
C PRO A 25 -27.23 -6.73 -13.69
N ARG A 26 -27.09 -5.92 -12.63
CA ARG A 26 -25.93 -5.10 -12.36
C ARG A 26 -24.89 -5.94 -11.61
N HIS A 27 -23.87 -6.39 -12.34
CA HIS A 27 -22.80 -7.22 -11.80
C HIS A 27 -21.81 -6.38 -11.00
N GLU A 28 -21.16 -6.94 -9.98
CA GLU A 28 -20.04 -6.30 -9.26
C GLU A 28 -18.74 -7.09 -9.46
N ILE A 29 -17.59 -6.41 -9.37
CA ILE A 29 -16.26 -7.00 -9.57
C ILE A 29 -15.33 -6.70 -8.39
N ARG A 30 -14.54 -7.70 -7.99
CA ARG A 30 -13.31 -7.54 -7.21
C ARG A 30 -12.18 -8.27 -7.91
N ASP A 31 -11.06 -7.60 -8.14
CA ASP A 31 -9.87 -8.14 -8.79
C ASP A 31 -8.69 -7.93 -7.85
N VAL A 32 -8.12 -9.02 -7.36
CA VAL A 32 -7.11 -8.98 -6.31
C VAL A 32 -5.91 -9.89 -6.59
N THR A 33 -4.77 -9.55 -6.01
CA THR A 33 -3.62 -10.44 -5.81
C THR A 33 -3.60 -10.86 -4.35
N VAL A 34 -3.53 -12.15 -4.04
CA VAL A 34 -3.46 -12.67 -2.66
C VAL A 34 -2.17 -13.42 -2.40
N SER A 35 -1.48 -13.06 -1.33
CA SER A 35 -0.30 -13.74 -0.82
C SER A 35 -0.57 -14.29 0.57
N THR A 36 -0.11 -15.50 0.84
CA THR A 36 -0.28 -16.23 2.10
C THR A 36 1.08 -16.57 2.68
N SER A 37 1.22 -16.45 4.00
CA SER A 37 2.40 -16.93 4.72
C SER A 37 2.01 -17.48 6.08
N LEU A 38 2.40 -18.73 6.35
CA LEU A 38 2.08 -19.46 7.58
C LEU A 38 3.32 -19.58 8.44
N ARG A 39 3.13 -19.40 9.75
CA ARG A 39 4.11 -19.60 10.83
C ARG A 39 3.60 -20.67 11.78
N GLY A 40 4.49 -21.52 12.28
CA GLY A 40 4.11 -22.71 13.03
C GLY A 40 5.30 -23.62 13.33
N ASP A 41 5.01 -24.83 13.79
CA ASP A 41 6.04 -25.85 14.02
C ASP A 41 6.47 -26.52 12.71
N PHE A 42 7.34 -25.82 11.96
CA PHE A 42 7.88 -26.28 10.67
C PHE A 42 9.39 -26.57 10.72
N ALA A 43 9.96 -26.72 11.92
CA ALA A 43 11.39 -26.95 12.07
C ALA A 43 11.83 -28.29 11.42
N ALA A 44 11.01 -29.33 11.55
CA ALA A 44 11.29 -30.65 10.95
C ALA A 44 11.41 -30.58 9.42
N ALA A 45 10.61 -29.74 8.75
CA ALA A 45 10.69 -29.52 7.31
C ALA A 45 12.03 -28.91 6.89
N HIS A 46 12.59 -28.02 7.70
CA HIS A 46 13.87 -27.36 7.40
C HIS A 46 15.09 -28.19 7.79
N LEU A 47 15.03 -28.84 8.96
CA LEU A 47 16.18 -29.52 9.56
C LEU A 47 16.32 -30.98 9.11
N ALA A 48 15.20 -31.63 8.80
CA ALA A 48 15.15 -33.05 8.44
C ALA A 48 14.46 -33.33 7.10
N GLY A 49 13.89 -32.29 6.45
CA GLY A 49 13.12 -32.46 5.21
C GLY A 49 11.75 -33.12 5.40
N ASP A 50 11.30 -33.28 6.66
CA ASP A 50 10.01 -33.90 6.97
C ASP A 50 8.85 -32.94 6.66
N GLN A 51 8.03 -33.30 5.67
CA GLN A 51 6.92 -32.49 5.17
C GLN A 51 5.58 -32.82 5.83
N SER A 52 5.53 -33.73 6.82
CA SER A 52 4.28 -34.21 7.42
C SER A 52 3.40 -33.11 8.02
N ALA A 53 4.01 -32.04 8.54
CA ALA A 53 3.33 -30.87 9.09
C ALA A 53 3.09 -29.74 8.06
N VAL A 54 3.57 -29.87 6.82
CA VAL A 54 3.53 -28.79 5.84
C VAL A 54 2.24 -28.84 5.04
N LEU A 55 1.35 -27.86 5.25
CA LEU A 55 0.22 -27.62 4.35
C LEU A 55 0.76 -27.17 2.98
N PRO A 56 0.51 -27.91 1.87
CA PRO A 56 1.07 -27.55 0.57
C PRO A 56 0.71 -26.13 0.16
N THR A 57 1.66 -25.42 -0.46
CA THR A 57 1.39 -24.04 -0.94
C THR A 57 0.33 -24.02 -2.05
N ASP A 58 0.15 -25.14 -2.78
CA ASP A 58 -0.97 -25.29 -3.71
C ASP A 58 -2.32 -25.35 -2.98
N THR A 59 -2.39 -25.98 -1.81
CA THR A 59 -3.59 -25.98 -0.96
C THR A 59 -3.90 -24.57 -0.50
N GLN A 60 -2.91 -23.79 -0.07
CA GLN A 60 -3.12 -22.38 0.34
C GLN A 60 -3.72 -21.53 -0.81
N LYS A 61 -3.23 -21.72 -2.05
CA LYS A 61 -3.83 -21.12 -3.26
C LYS A 61 -5.29 -21.56 -3.45
N ASN A 62 -5.55 -22.87 -3.38
CA ASN A 62 -6.89 -23.43 -3.56
C ASN A 62 -7.86 -22.89 -2.49
N THR A 63 -7.42 -22.78 -1.24
CA THR A 63 -8.17 -22.17 -0.13
C THR A 63 -8.51 -20.71 -0.43
N ALA A 64 -7.56 -19.90 -0.91
CA ALA A 64 -7.83 -18.51 -1.29
C ALA A 64 -8.94 -18.40 -2.36
N TYR A 65 -8.90 -19.24 -3.40
CA TYR A 65 -9.96 -19.28 -4.42
C TYR A 65 -11.31 -19.74 -3.86
N ALA A 66 -11.32 -20.78 -3.02
CA ALA A 66 -12.53 -21.31 -2.40
C ALA A 66 -13.18 -20.28 -1.48
N PHE A 67 -12.37 -19.61 -0.64
CA PHE A 67 -12.85 -18.61 0.33
C PHE A 67 -13.46 -17.39 -0.35
N ALA A 68 -12.90 -16.95 -1.48
CA ALA A 68 -13.48 -15.86 -2.27
C ALA A 68 -14.89 -16.19 -2.80
N LYS A 69 -15.22 -17.48 -2.92
CA LYS A 69 -16.55 -17.97 -3.32
C LYS A 69 -17.46 -18.24 -2.12
N GLU A 70 -16.95 -18.90 -1.08
CA GLU A 70 -17.73 -19.37 0.06
C GLU A 70 -18.10 -18.24 1.03
N HIS A 71 -17.12 -17.42 1.40
CA HIS A 71 -17.30 -16.30 2.34
C HIS A 71 -17.47 -14.96 1.62
N GLY A 72 -17.07 -14.91 0.35
CA GLY A 72 -17.06 -13.69 -0.43
C GLY A 72 -15.77 -12.88 -0.27
N LEU A 73 -15.56 -12.00 -1.23
CA LEU A 73 -14.52 -11.00 -1.30
C LEU A 73 -15.21 -9.65 -1.46
N ARG A 74 -15.66 -9.03 -0.37
CA ARG A 74 -16.29 -7.70 -0.38
C ARG A 74 -15.26 -6.66 -0.01
N ALA A 75 -15.09 -6.32 1.27
CA ALA A 75 -13.89 -5.65 1.74
C ALA A 75 -12.72 -6.63 1.73
N ILE A 76 -11.54 -6.19 1.30
CA ILE A 76 -10.37 -7.09 1.20
C ILE A 76 -9.82 -7.46 2.59
N GLU A 77 -10.03 -6.59 3.57
CA GLU A 77 -9.67 -6.76 4.97
C GLU A 77 -10.46 -7.91 5.61
N ASP A 78 -11.79 -7.90 5.49
CA ASP A 78 -12.64 -8.97 6.03
C ASP A 78 -12.33 -10.34 5.39
N TYR A 79 -12.10 -10.34 4.07
CA TYR A 79 -11.68 -11.55 3.36
C TYR A 79 -10.33 -12.06 3.89
N ALA A 80 -9.35 -11.17 4.06
CA ALA A 80 -8.03 -11.53 4.58
C ALA A 80 -8.09 -12.01 6.04
N ILE A 81 -8.92 -11.39 6.90
CA ILE A 81 -9.18 -11.84 8.27
C ILE A 81 -9.77 -13.25 8.27
N THR A 82 -10.80 -13.49 7.45
CA THR A 82 -11.48 -14.79 7.38
C THR A 82 -10.51 -15.89 6.92
N LEU A 83 -9.72 -15.61 5.89
CA LEU A 83 -8.71 -16.55 5.38
C LEU A 83 -7.58 -16.80 6.39
N ALA A 84 -7.08 -15.75 7.06
CA ALA A 84 -6.04 -15.88 8.08
C ALA A 84 -6.51 -16.73 9.27
N ARG A 85 -7.74 -16.48 9.75
CA ARG A 85 -8.34 -17.24 10.84
C ARG A 85 -8.51 -18.72 10.50
N HIS A 86 -9.00 -19.05 9.30
CA HIS A 86 -9.06 -20.45 8.87
C HIS A 86 -7.71 -21.17 9.00
N PHE A 87 -6.63 -20.55 8.54
CA PHE A 87 -5.33 -21.20 8.65
C PHE A 87 -4.86 -21.36 10.10
N VAL A 88 -5.14 -20.39 10.98
CA VAL A 88 -4.72 -20.47 12.39
C VAL A 88 -5.61 -21.40 13.21
N ASP A 89 -6.92 -21.37 12.99
CA ASP A 89 -7.91 -22.06 13.81
C ASP A 89 -8.10 -23.53 13.36
N ASP A 90 -7.97 -23.82 12.06
CA ASP A 90 -8.33 -25.12 11.48
C ASP A 90 -7.12 -25.96 11.01
N VAL A 91 -5.90 -25.41 10.97
CA VAL A 91 -4.70 -26.11 10.45
C VAL A 91 -3.66 -26.29 11.54
N GLU A 92 -3.62 -27.49 12.11
CA GLU A 92 -3.11 -27.77 13.46
C GLU A 92 -1.61 -27.47 13.78
N PRO A 93 -0.63 -27.37 12.84
CA PRO A 93 0.69 -26.82 13.20
C PRO A 93 0.80 -25.29 13.06
N VAL A 94 -0.17 -24.63 12.42
CA VAL A 94 -0.12 -23.17 12.16
C VAL A 94 -0.47 -22.41 13.42
N ARG A 95 0.40 -21.47 13.80
CA ARG A 95 0.24 -20.55 14.95
C ARG A 95 0.15 -19.08 14.55
N GLY A 96 0.42 -18.79 13.27
CA GLY A 96 0.15 -17.48 12.73
C GLY A 96 0.02 -17.49 11.22
N ALA A 97 -0.83 -16.63 10.70
CA ALA A 97 -1.05 -16.47 9.27
C ALA A 97 -0.99 -14.99 8.91
N ARG A 98 -0.17 -14.67 7.91
CA ARG A 98 -0.09 -13.35 7.28
C ARG A 98 -0.70 -13.43 5.88
N ILE A 99 -1.75 -12.66 5.65
CA ILE A 99 -2.46 -12.58 4.37
C ILE A 99 -2.28 -11.18 3.81
N GLY A 100 -1.58 -11.07 2.70
CA GLY A 100 -1.46 -9.83 1.93
C GLY A 100 -2.43 -9.83 0.76
N VAL A 101 -3.19 -8.75 0.58
CA VAL A 101 -4.12 -8.57 -0.53
C VAL A 101 -3.86 -7.23 -1.20
N GLU A 102 -3.77 -7.25 -2.53
CA GLU A 102 -3.72 -6.05 -3.36
C GLU A 102 -4.96 -5.99 -4.23
N GLU A 103 -5.75 -4.92 -4.10
CA GLU A 103 -6.94 -4.70 -4.92
C GLU A 103 -6.64 -3.81 -6.12
N HIS A 104 -7.14 -4.27 -7.26
CA HIS A 104 -7.00 -3.61 -8.52
C HIS A 104 -8.33 -3.00 -8.94
N ALA A 105 -8.39 -1.68 -8.93
CA ALA A 105 -9.64 -0.96 -9.09
C ALA A 105 -10.15 -0.96 -10.54
N TRP A 106 -11.48 -0.88 -10.67
CA TRP A 106 -12.19 -0.86 -11.94
C TRP A 106 -13.27 0.21 -11.88
N ASP A 107 -13.30 1.09 -12.87
CA ASP A 107 -14.36 2.09 -13.04
C ASP A 107 -15.38 1.57 -14.05
N ARG A 108 -16.67 1.76 -13.80
CA ARG A 108 -17.70 1.38 -14.75
C ARG A 108 -17.62 2.26 -15.99
N VAL A 109 -17.84 1.67 -17.16
CA VAL A 109 -17.90 2.44 -18.41
C VAL A 109 -19.23 3.23 -18.43
N PRO A 110 -19.20 4.55 -18.64
CA PRO A 110 -20.43 5.33 -18.82
C PRO A 110 -21.07 5.06 -20.18
N VAL A 111 -22.39 4.94 -20.21
CA VAL A 111 -23.23 4.88 -21.41
C VAL A 111 -24.30 5.97 -21.29
N GLY A 112 -24.01 7.14 -21.88
CA GLY A 112 -24.79 8.35 -21.65
C GLY A 112 -24.66 8.85 -20.20
N PRO A 113 -25.75 9.22 -19.51
CA PRO A 113 -25.70 9.69 -18.12
C PRO A 113 -25.63 8.56 -17.08
N GLN A 114 -25.62 7.29 -17.52
CA GLN A 114 -25.68 6.12 -16.65
C GLN A 114 -24.39 5.29 -16.77
N GLU A 115 -24.02 4.59 -15.71
CA GLU A 115 -22.94 3.61 -15.74
C GLU A 115 -23.44 2.25 -16.25
N HIS A 116 -22.64 1.56 -17.06
CA HIS A 116 -22.97 0.23 -17.57
C HIS A 116 -23.01 -0.83 -16.46
N ASP A 117 -23.90 -1.81 -16.62
CA ASP A 117 -24.19 -2.80 -15.58
C ASP A 117 -23.09 -3.85 -15.38
N HIS A 118 -22.24 -4.07 -16.39
CA HIS A 118 -21.28 -5.17 -16.39
C HIS A 118 -20.07 -4.92 -17.32
N THR A 119 -19.69 -3.65 -17.50
CA THR A 119 -18.49 -3.28 -18.27
C THR A 119 -17.69 -2.25 -17.51
N TRP A 120 -16.39 -2.48 -17.44
CA TRP A 120 -15.45 -1.66 -16.68
C TRP A 120 -14.18 -1.36 -17.47
N VAL A 121 -13.50 -0.28 -17.08
CA VAL A 121 -12.13 0.06 -17.47
C VAL A 121 -11.24 0.02 -16.23
N ARG A 122 -9.99 -0.44 -16.40
CA ARG A 122 -9.04 -0.55 -15.29
C ARG A 122 -8.70 0.85 -14.76
N ARG A 123 -8.84 1.07 -13.46
CA ARG A 123 -8.37 2.28 -12.76
C ARG A 123 -6.94 2.03 -12.28
N GLY A 124 -6.02 2.93 -12.61
CA GLY A 124 -4.57 2.73 -12.41
C GLY A 124 -3.85 3.85 -11.68
N GLN A 125 -4.55 4.67 -10.88
CA GLN A 125 -3.90 5.76 -10.13
C GLN A 125 -3.15 5.27 -8.89
N ASP A 126 -3.56 4.15 -8.31
CA ASP A 126 -3.01 3.55 -7.09
C ASP A 126 -3.54 2.13 -6.92
N VAL A 127 -2.84 1.33 -6.11
CA VAL A 127 -3.23 -0.01 -5.70
C VAL A 127 -3.59 0.01 -4.23
N ARG A 128 -4.83 -0.33 -3.88
CA ARG A 128 -5.24 -0.53 -2.48
C ARG A 128 -4.63 -1.81 -1.94
N THR A 129 -4.14 -1.78 -0.72
CA THR A 129 -3.51 -2.94 -0.08
C THR A 129 -4.11 -3.20 1.29
N THR A 130 -4.08 -4.46 1.72
CA THR A 130 -4.21 -4.84 3.13
C THR A 130 -3.21 -5.94 3.45
N VAL A 131 -2.69 -5.93 4.67
CA VAL A 131 -1.99 -7.04 5.30
C VAL A 131 -2.72 -7.34 6.59
N VAL A 132 -3.16 -8.58 6.72
CA VAL A 132 -3.74 -9.09 7.96
C VAL A 132 -2.79 -10.11 8.55
N ASP A 133 -2.47 -9.96 9.83
CA ASP A 133 -1.68 -10.92 10.60
C ASP A 133 -2.55 -11.45 11.76
N VAL A 134 -2.80 -12.75 11.79
CA VAL A 134 -3.50 -13.43 12.88
C VAL A 134 -2.53 -14.35 13.59
N SER A 135 -2.50 -14.31 14.92
CA SER A 135 -1.74 -15.21 15.78
C SER A 135 -2.35 -15.27 17.19
N ASP A 136 -1.70 -15.99 18.11
CA ASP A 136 -2.05 -15.99 19.54
C ASP A 136 -2.08 -14.58 20.18
N ALA A 137 -1.37 -13.60 19.58
CA ALA A 137 -1.39 -12.21 20.04
C ALA A 137 -2.64 -11.42 19.61
N GLY A 138 -3.44 -11.96 18.69
CA GLY A 138 -4.66 -11.34 18.17
C GLY A 138 -4.66 -11.18 16.65
N THR A 139 -5.51 -10.27 16.17
CA THR A 139 -5.64 -9.91 14.75
C THR A 139 -5.16 -8.48 14.54
N GLU A 140 -4.08 -8.31 13.77
CA GLU A 140 -3.59 -7.02 13.31
C GLU A 140 -4.01 -6.81 11.85
N VAL A 141 -4.50 -5.61 11.55
CA VAL A 141 -4.90 -5.20 10.18
C VAL A 141 -4.15 -3.93 9.82
N VAL A 142 -3.47 -3.96 8.69
CA VAL A 142 -2.78 -2.82 8.09
C VAL A 142 -3.34 -2.61 6.69
N SER A 143 -4.15 -1.57 6.48
CA SER A 143 -4.55 -1.15 5.13
C SER A 143 -3.55 -0.17 4.56
N GLY A 144 -3.58 0.03 3.25
CA GLY A 144 -2.66 0.96 2.61
C GLY A 144 -2.98 1.25 1.16
N LEU A 145 -2.10 2.03 0.56
CA LEU A 145 -2.02 2.26 -0.87
C LEU A 145 -0.56 2.29 -1.33
N ARG A 146 -0.34 1.94 -2.58
CA ARG A 146 0.96 2.07 -3.25
C ARG A 146 0.79 2.53 -4.69
N ASP A 147 1.90 2.90 -5.31
CA ASP A 147 2.01 3.38 -6.69
C ASP A 147 1.26 4.71 -6.96
N LEU A 148 0.86 5.44 -5.90
CA LEU A 148 0.16 6.70 -6.05
C LEU A 148 1.12 7.82 -6.46
N VAL A 149 1.17 8.13 -7.75
CA VAL A 149 2.04 9.18 -8.28
C VAL A 149 1.40 10.55 -8.13
N LEU A 150 2.07 11.44 -7.38
CA LEU A 150 1.65 12.81 -7.12
C LEU A 150 2.66 13.80 -7.69
N LEU A 151 2.18 14.94 -8.17
CA LEU A 151 3.00 16.06 -8.60
C LEU A 151 2.29 17.38 -8.28
N LYS A 152 3.03 18.32 -7.67
CA LYS A 152 2.67 19.73 -7.65
C LYS A 152 3.78 20.52 -8.34
N SER A 153 3.40 21.48 -9.17
CA SER A 153 4.34 22.25 -9.99
C SER A 153 5.00 23.43 -9.27
N THR A 154 4.48 23.81 -8.11
CA THR A 154 4.92 24.93 -7.28
C THR A 154 4.45 24.69 -5.84
N GLY A 155 4.75 25.60 -4.92
CA GLY A 155 4.33 25.51 -3.51
C GLY A 155 5.14 24.48 -2.74
N SER A 156 6.39 24.29 -3.16
CA SER A 156 7.40 23.49 -2.46
C SER A 156 8.72 24.24 -2.49
N GLU A 157 9.37 24.37 -1.35
CA GLU A 157 10.70 24.94 -1.20
C GLU A 157 11.66 23.90 -0.62
N PHE A 158 12.96 24.21 -0.63
CA PHE A 158 13.99 23.47 0.09
C PHE A 158 15.21 24.34 0.35
N ARG A 159 15.33 24.79 1.60
CA ARG A 159 16.33 25.75 2.06
C ARG A 159 16.57 25.63 3.57
N GLY A 160 17.64 26.23 4.06
CA GLY A 160 18.07 26.15 5.46
C GLY A 160 18.60 24.76 5.84
N PHE A 161 19.02 23.94 4.87
CA PHE A 161 19.60 22.62 5.13
C PHE A 161 21.06 22.73 5.58
N LEU A 162 21.55 21.68 6.24
CA LEU A 162 22.94 21.58 6.64
C LEU A 162 23.84 21.56 5.40
N THR A 163 24.92 22.34 5.43
CA THR A 163 25.93 22.37 4.38
C THR A 163 27.28 21.88 4.90
N ASP A 164 27.98 21.10 4.09
CA ASP A 164 29.35 20.66 4.34
C ASP A 164 30.21 20.76 3.06
N GLY A 165 31.44 20.23 3.10
CA GLY A 165 32.37 20.25 1.97
C GLY A 165 31.92 19.46 0.73
N TYR A 166 30.81 18.73 0.78
CA TYR A 166 30.25 17.94 -0.31
C TYR A 166 28.92 18.49 -0.83
N THR A 167 28.46 19.63 -0.31
CA THR A 167 27.16 20.20 -0.66
C THR A 167 27.25 21.09 -1.89
N THR A 168 26.64 20.67 -2.99
CA THR A 168 26.54 21.44 -4.25
C THR A 168 25.12 21.88 -4.59
N LEU A 169 24.13 21.37 -3.87
CA LEU A 169 22.72 21.65 -4.12
C LEU A 169 22.42 23.12 -3.77
N PRO A 170 21.92 23.94 -4.73
CA PRO A 170 21.42 25.27 -4.41
C PRO A 170 20.11 25.18 -3.62
N GLU A 171 19.91 26.12 -2.71
CA GLU A 171 18.60 26.34 -2.09
C GLU A 171 17.57 26.79 -3.13
N THR A 172 16.30 26.50 -2.88
CA THR A 172 15.20 27.01 -3.70
C THR A 172 14.00 27.40 -2.85
N ASP A 173 13.36 28.50 -3.20
CA ASP A 173 12.09 28.96 -2.64
C ASP A 173 10.87 28.45 -3.44
N ASP A 174 11.08 27.87 -4.63
CA ASP A 174 10.03 27.19 -5.39
C ASP A 174 10.58 26.06 -6.28
N ARG A 175 9.90 24.91 -6.30
CA ARG A 175 10.25 23.76 -7.14
C ARG A 175 9.06 22.85 -7.39
N ILE A 176 9.18 22.05 -8.43
CA ILE A 176 8.34 20.86 -8.60
C ILE A 176 8.63 19.88 -7.45
N MET A 177 7.56 19.32 -6.88
CA MET A 177 7.62 18.20 -5.95
C MET A 177 6.77 17.06 -6.50
N SER A 178 7.41 15.93 -6.77
CA SER A 178 6.74 14.71 -7.24
C SER A 178 7.16 13.50 -6.43
N THR A 179 6.22 12.58 -6.21
CA THR A 179 6.49 11.34 -5.48
C THR A 179 5.63 10.18 -5.99
N ALA A 180 6.04 8.95 -5.69
CA ALA A 180 5.21 7.75 -5.81
C ALA A 180 4.94 7.24 -4.39
N LEU A 181 3.84 7.71 -3.79
CA LEU A 181 3.53 7.51 -2.38
C LEU A 181 3.19 6.05 -2.09
N VAL A 182 3.81 5.52 -1.04
CA VAL A 182 3.37 4.32 -0.35
C VAL A 182 2.91 4.75 1.03
N ALA A 183 1.67 4.40 1.39
CA ALA A 183 1.09 4.67 2.69
C ALA A 183 0.52 3.39 3.27
N GLN A 184 0.78 3.14 4.55
CA GLN A 184 0.27 1.99 5.29
C GLN A 184 -0.18 2.46 6.66
N TRP A 185 -1.36 2.04 7.11
CA TRP A 185 -1.88 2.43 8.41
C TRP A 185 -2.45 1.22 9.14
N ARG A 186 -2.08 1.10 10.41
CA ARG A 186 -2.50 0.01 11.30
C ARG A 186 -3.71 0.46 12.09
N TYR A 187 -4.74 -0.38 12.12
CA TYR A 187 -5.93 -0.13 12.93
C TYR A 187 -5.72 -0.57 14.38
N SER A 188 -6.46 0.06 15.30
CA SER A 188 -6.53 -0.34 16.71
C SER A 188 -7.50 -1.50 16.95
N GLY A 189 -8.33 -1.86 15.98
CA GLY A 189 -9.29 -2.95 16.05
C GLY A 189 -9.88 -3.31 14.69
N THR A 190 -10.85 -4.22 14.68
CA THR A 190 -11.45 -4.78 13.45
C THR A 190 -12.88 -4.33 13.17
N ALA A 191 -13.47 -3.53 14.04
CA ALA A 191 -14.80 -2.95 13.84
C ALA A 191 -14.69 -1.63 13.05
N VAL A 192 -14.43 -1.73 11.75
CA VAL A 192 -14.15 -0.58 10.87
C VAL A 192 -14.93 -0.73 9.57
N ASP A 193 -15.47 0.38 9.05
CA ASP A 193 -15.93 0.44 7.66
C ASP A 193 -14.71 0.62 6.75
N TRP A 194 -14.15 -0.51 6.30
CA TRP A 194 -12.87 -0.56 5.59
C TRP A 194 -12.87 0.27 4.30
N ASP A 195 -13.93 0.14 3.49
CA ASP A 195 -14.02 0.79 2.19
C ASP A 195 -14.18 2.31 2.36
N ALA A 196 -15.03 2.75 3.29
CA ALA A 196 -15.21 4.18 3.58
C ALA A 196 -13.95 4.80 4.18
N THR A 197 -13.32 4.12 5.14
CA THR A 197 -12.11 4.60 5.82
C THR A 197 -10.94 4.71 4.85
N TRP A 198 -10.72 3.69 4.00
CA TRP A 198 -9.67 3.73 2.99
C TRP A 198 -9.87 4.89 2.01
N ALA A 199 -11.11 5.08 1.52
CA ALA A 199 -11.42 6.16 0.59
C ALA A 199 -11.19 7.54 1.22
N ASP A 200 -11.56 7.72 2.49
CA ASP A 200 -11.39 8.99 3.19
C ASP A 200 -9.93 9.28 3.52
N VAL A 201 -9.15 8.28 3.99
CA VAL A 201 -7.70 8.42 4.20
C VAL A 201 -7.01 8.80 2.89
N ARG A 202 -7.29 8.10 1.78
CA ARG A 202 -6.73 8.46 0.47
C ARG A 202 -7.05 9.90 0.08
N ARG A 203 -8.30 10.34 0.27
CA ARG A 203 -8.74 11.71 0.00
C ARG A 203 -7.94 12.71 0.84
N ILE A 204 -7.81 12.47 2.15
CA ILE A 204 -7.06 13.34 3.07
C ILE A 204 -5.59 13.46 2.66
N LEU A 205 -4.94 12.34 2.33
CA LEU A 205 -3.55 12.34 1.86
C LEU A 205 -3.41 13.21 0.60
N LEU A 206 -4.29 13.05 -0.39
CA LEU A 206 -4.29 13.86 -1.60
C LEU A 206 -4.52 15.35 -1.33
N GLU A 207 -5.47 15.67 -0.46
CA GLU A 207 -5.78 17.05 -0.08
C GLU A 207 -4.60 17.71 0.64
N GLN A 208 -3.99 17.04 1.62
CA GLN A 208 -2.81 17.55 2.32
C GLN A 208 -1.63 17.71 1.35
N PHE A 209 -1.42 16.76 0.44
CA PHE A 209 -0.42 16.95 -0.62
C PHE A 209 -0.72 18.20 -1.43
N ALA A 210 -1.97 18.48 -1.80
CA ALA A 210 -2.30 19.64 -2.63
C ALA A 210 -2.14 20.97 -1.88
N VAL A 211 -2.68 21.09 -0.66
CA VAL A 211 -2.86 22.39 0.02
C VAL A 211 -1.69 22.82 0.89
N VAL A 212 -0.87 21.88 1.38
CA VAL A 212 0.29 22.22 2.22
C VAL A 212 1.36 22.88 1.36
N HIS A 213 1.73 24.12 1.69
CA HIS A 213 2.98 24.70 1.19
C HIS A 213 4.15 23.96 1.83
N SER A 214 4.88 23.20 1.03
CA SER A 214 5.86 22.22 1.52
C SER A 214 7.23 22.84 1.74
N ARG A 215 7.66 23.01 2.99
CA ARG A 215 9.05 23.41 3.29
C ARG A 215 10.06 22.31 3.07
N ALA A 216 9.60 21.07 3.20
CA ALA A 216 10.30 19.85 2.85
C ALA A 216 9.30 18.70 2.74
N LEU A 217 9.66 17.62 2.04
CA LEU A 217 8.79 16.45 1.91
C LEU A 217 8.51 15.82 3.29
N GLN A 218 9.48 15.85 4.21
CA GLN A 218 9.34 15.44 5.61
C GLN A 218 8.13 16.10 6.29
N GLN A 219 8.00 17.43 6.16
CA GLN A 219 6.87 18.16 6.75
C GLN A 219 5.56 17.72 6.11
N THR A 220 5.53 17.58 4.78
CA THR A 220 4.33 17.15 4.06
C THR A 220 3.87 15.76 4.52
N LEU A 221 4.79 14.81 4.73
CA LEU A 221 4.43 13.49 5.25
C LEU A 221 3.87 13.57 6.68
N TRP A 222 4.43 14.44 7.52
CA TRP A 222 3.89 14.66 8.86
C TRP A 222 2.47 15.23 8.82
N GLU A 223 2.21 16.28 8.04
CA GLU A 223 0.87 16.88 7.92
C GLU A 223 -0.16 15.88 7.37
N MET A 224 0.23 15.10 6.37
CA MET A 224 -0.56 13.99 5.83
C MET A 224 -0.96 12.97 6.89
N GLY A 225 0.04 12.42 7.59
CA GLY A 225 -0.19 11.39 8.61
C GLY A 225 -0.99 11.93 9.79
N ARG A 226 -0.67 13.15 10.24
CA ARG A 226 -1.40 13.84 11.30
C ARG A 226 -2.87 14.05 10.95
N ALA A 227 -3.18 14.58 9.77
CA ALA A 227 -4.57 14.82 9.35
C ALA A 227 -5.38 13.52 9.27
N ALA A 228 -4.78 12.43 8.80
CA ALA A 228 -5.42 11.13 8.77
C ALA A 228 -5.74 10.61 10.18
N LEU A 229 -4.78 10.70 11.12
CA LEU A 229 -5.00 10.31 12.52
C LEU A 229 -5.98 11.24 13.25
N GLU A 230 -5.99 12.55 13.00
CA GLU A 230 -6.98 13.44 13.61
C GLU A 230 -8.41 13.09 13.17
N LYS A 231 -8.58 12.61 11.94
CA LYS A 231 -9.89 12.25 11.38
C LYS A 231 -10.38 10.84 11.75
N HIS A 232 -9.48 9.87 11.82
CA HIS A 232 -9.80 8.45 11.99
C HIS A 232 -9.26 7.88 13.32
N PRO A 233 -10.00 8.01 14.44
CA PRO A 233 -9.57 7.51 15.75
C PRO A 233 -9.30 5.99 15.80
N GLU A 234 -9.90 5.22 14.90
CA GLU A 234 -9.69 3.79 14.71
C GLU A 234 -8.31 3.43 14.14
N ILE A 235 -7.54 4.39 13.62
CA ILE A 235 -6.17 4.21 13.16
C ILE A 235 -5.19 4.53 14.29
N ALA A 236 -4.28 3.61 14.58
CA ALA A 236 -3.28 3.75 15.65
C ALA A 236 -1.98 4.42 15.17
N GLU A 237 -1.56 4.12 13.93
CA GLU A 237 -0.38 4.71 13.29
C GLU A 237 -0.51 4.69 11.77
N ILE A 238 0.26 5.57 11.11
CA ILE A 238 0.40 5.62 9.66
C ILE A 238 1.88 5.80 9.29
N SER A 239 2.37 4.89 8.46
CA SER A 239 3.71 4.92 7.86
C SER A 239 3.61 5.38 6.40
N LEU A 240 4.50 6.28 6.01
CA LEU A 240 4.55 6.93 4.71
C LEU A 240 5.96 6.84 4.15
N GLN A 241 6.08 6.38 2.91
CA GLN A 241 7.33 6.40 2.15
C GLN A 241 7.10 7.17 0.85
N ALA A 242 7.97 8.15 0.61
CA ALA A 242 7.83 9.07 -0.51
C ALA A 242 9.20 9.29 -1.18
N PRO A 243 9.49 8.56 -2.28
CA PRO A 243 10.64 8.89 -3.11
C PRO A 243 10.42 10.26 -3.75
N ASN A 244 11.40 11.16 -3.64
CA ASN A 244 11.38 12.45 -4.32
C ASN A 244 11.80 12.26 -5.78
N LYS A 245 10.83 12.30 -6.70
CA LYS A 245 11.04 12.13 -8.13
C LYS A 245 11.46 13.47 -8.74
N HIS A 246 12.75 13.60 -9.00
CA HIS A 246 13.35 14.86 -9.41
C HIS A 246 12.92 15.31 -10.80
N HIS A 247 12.64 16.61 -10.90
CA HIS A 247 12.44 17.32 -12.16
C HIS A 247 13.46 18.46 -12.19
N PHE A 248 14.54 18.28 -12.96
CA PHE A 248 15.61 19.26 -13.05
C PHE A 248 15.35 20.22 -14.20
N VAL A 249 15.47 21.53 -13.98
CA VAL A 249 15.35 22.53 -15.03
C VAL A 249 16.43 22.27 -16.08
N VAL A 250 16.05 22.19 -17.36
CA VAL A 250 17.00 22.00 -18.45
C VAL A 250 17.67 23.32 -18.79
N ASP A 251 18.99 23.36 -18.83
CA ASP A 251 19.73 24.50 -19.36
C ASP A 251 19.62 24.53 -20.89
N LEU A 252 18.88 25.51 -21.41
CA LEU A 252 18.68 25.73 -22.84
C LEU A 252 19.56 26.87 -23.41
N SER A 253 20.46 27.44 -22.60
CA SER A 253 21.39 28.48 -23.03
C SER A 253 22.29 28.08 -24.21
N PRO A 254 22.69 26.80 -24.42
CA PRO A 254 23.43 26.40 -25.62
C PRO A 254 22.66 26.61 -26.93
N PHE A 255 21.33 26.75 -26.86
CA PHE A 255 20.45 27.04 -28.01
C PHE A 255 20.04 28.52 -28.08
N GLY A 256 20.56 29.36 -27.18
CA GLY A 256 20.17 30.78 -27.08
C GLY A 256 18.74 30.99 -26.55
N LEU A 257 18.20 30.02 -25.79
CA LEU A 257 16.85 30.08 -25.22
C LEU A 257 16.91 30.27 -23.70
N GLU A 258 16.03 31.12 -23.18
CA GLU A 258 15.73 31.17 -21.74
C GLU A 258 14.74 30.05 -21.37
N ASN A 259 14.87 29.52 -20.15
CA ASN A 259 13.94 28.52 -19.61
C ASN A 259 13.51 28.93 -18.19
N PRO A 260 12.45 29.74 -18.05
CA PRO A 260 11.98 30.21 -16.74
C PRO A 260 11.17 29.13 -16.01
N ASN A 261 11.81 27.98 -15.75
CA ASN A 261 11.21 26.81 -15.08
C ASN A 261 10.00 26.22 -15.84
N GLU A 262 10.12 26.06 -17.17
CA GLU A 262 9.05 25.51 -18.02
C GLU A 262 9.40 24.11 -18.54
N VAL A 263 10.67 23.88 -18.87
CA VAL A 263 11.17 22.60 -19.40
C VAL A 263 12.05 21.90 -18.38
N PHE A 264 11.67 20.67 -18.01
CA PHE A 264 12.38 19.87 -17.01
C PHE A 264 12.77 18.50 -17.55
N TYR A 265 13.93 18.00 -17.11
CA TYR A 265 14.29 16.60 -17.18
C TYR A 265 13.69 15.86 -15.98
N ALA A 266 12.70 15.00 -16.24
CA ALA A 266 12.13 14.10 -15.24
C ALA A 266 13.06 12.89 -15.07
N ALA A 267 13.87 12.91 -14.01
CA ALA A 267 14.80 11.83 -13.71
C ALA A 267 14.07 10.63 -13.11
N ASP A 268 14.45 9.42 -13.52
CA ASP A 268 13.98 8.18 -12.89
C ASP A 268 14.87 7.78 -11.70
N ARG A 269 16.19 8.03 -11.79
CA ARG A 269 17.22 7.73 -10.78
C ARG A 269 18.37 8.76 -10.82
N PRO A 270 19.09 8.97 -9.70
CA PRO A 270 18.73 8.58 -8.33
C PRO A 270 17.55 9.42 -7.82
N TYR A 271 16.94 9.01 -6.71
CA TYR A 271 15.90 9.77 -6.01
C TYR A 271 16.21 9.83 -4.53
N GLY A 272 15.85 10.93 -3.86
CA GLY A 272 15.80 10.97 -2.40
C GLY A 272 14.68 10.08 -1.89
N LEU A 273 14.87 9.34 -0.80
CA LEU A 273 13.81 8.56 -0.14
C LEU A 273 13.54 9.16 1.23
N ILE A 274 12.31 9.60 1.46
CA ILE A 274 11.87 10.18 2.72
C ILE A 274 10.80 9.26 3.30
N GLU A 275 10.94 8.95 4.59
CA GLU A 275 10.04 8.07 5.32
C GLU A 275 9.62 8.72 6.63
N ALA A 276 8.38 8.50 7.04
CA ALA A 276 7.86 8.95 8.33
C ALA A 276 6.78 7.98 8.83
N THR A 277 6.82 7.67 10.13
CA THR A 277 5.70 7.03 10.84
C THR A 277 5.13 8.04 11.83
N VAL A 278 3.84 8.31 11.71
CA VAL A 278 3.09 9.13 12.67
C VAL A 278 2.27 8.19 13.55
N THR A 279 2.44 8.29 14.86
CA THR A 279 1.72 7.49 15.87
C THR A 279 0.89 8.42 16.75
N ARG A 280 -0.10 7.86 17.43
CA ARG A 280 -0.72 8.52 18.59
C ARG A 280 0.15 8.38 19.83
N ASP A 281 -0.03 9.29 20.78
CA ASP A 281 0.52 9.20 22.14
C ASP A 281 -0.23 8.15 22.99
#